data_AF-A0A2E6TEK6-F1
#
_entry.id   AF-A0A2E6TEK6-F1
#
_cell.length_a   1.000
_cell.length_b   1.000
_cell.length_c   1.000
_cell.angle_alpha   90.00
_cell.angle_beta   90.00
_cell.angle_gamma   90.00
#
_symmetry.space_group_name_H-M   'P 1'
#
loop_
_entity.id
_entity.type
_entity.pdbx_description
1 polymer ?
#
loop_
_entity_poly.entity_id
_entity_poly.type
_entity_poly.pdbx_seq_one_letter_code
_entity_poly.pdbx_strand_id
1 'polypeptide(L)'
;MESYLSGRTPDADPSMGKEDEPFRSYTDPEKGNASPPLPFAAPTGDETTQTLHDEPGGPKVELISSDNRITRIVIHLENGKVLNLHCEY
;
A
#
# COMPACT_ATOMS: atom_id res chain seq x y z
N MET A 1 16.46 -38.61 -18.66
CA MET A 1 16.09 -37.27 -19.18
C MET A 1 17.33 -36.41 -19.09
N GLU A 2 18.02 -36.27 -20.22
CA GLU A 2 19.29 -35.57 -20.32
C GLU A 2 19.04 -34.14 -20.85
N SER A 3 19.64 -33.16 -20.15
CA SER A 3 20.07 -31.81 -20.58
C SER A 3 19.06 -30.83 -21.21
N TYR A 4 18.54 -29.89 -20.41
CA TYR A 4 17.92 -28.62 -20.85
C TYR A 4 18.88 -27.41 -20.83
N LEU A 5 20.15 -27.60 -20.47
CA LEU A 5 21.13 -26.53 -20.34
C LEU A 5 21.99 -26.41 -21.61
N SER A 6 21.38 -26.02 -22.72
CA SER A 6 22.16 -25.58 -23.87
C SER A 6 21.46 -24.41 -24.53
N GLY A 7 21.86 -23.20 -24.13
CA GLY A 7 21.24 -21.99 -24.66
C GLY A 7 21.65 -20.69 -23.98
N ARG A 8 22.95 -20.45 -23.76
CA ARG A 8 23.49 -19.09 -23.79
C ARG A 8 25.01 -19.09 -23.98
N THR A 9 25.43 -18.57 -25.12
CA THR A 9 26.82 -18.28 -25.48
C THR A 9 27.35 -17.11 -24.64
N PRO A 10 28.66 -17.06 -24.32
CA PRO A 10 29.26 -15.98 -23.52
C PRO A 10 29.61 -14.71 -24.31
N ASP A 11 29.09 -14.51 -25.52
CA ASP A 11 29.51 -13.42 -26.42
C ASP A 11 28.38 -12.41 -26.73
N ALA A 12 27.62 -12.03 -25.71
CA ALA A 12 26.85 -10.81 -25.75
C ALA A 12 27.50 -9.85 -24.77
N ASP A 13 28.42 -9.04 -25.29
CA ASP A 13 28.96 -7.84 -24.67
C ASP A 13 27.85 -6.78 -24.57
N PRO A 14 27.34 -6.40 -23.39
CA PRO A 14 26.80 -5.07 -23.22
C PRO A 14 27.97 -4.15 -22.91
N SER A 15 28.32 -3.31 -23.89
CA SER A 15 29.20 -2.17 -23.69
C SER A 15 28.91 -1.49 -22.36
N MET A 16 29.92 -1.47 -21.48
CA MET A 16 29.95 -0.71 -20.24
C MET A 16 29.78 0.79 -20.53
N GLY A 17 28.53 1.24 -20.60
CA GLY A 17 28.14 2.62 -20.38
C GLY A 17 28.02 2.84 -18.87
N LYS A 18 29.10 3.37 -18.28
CA LYS A 18 29.14 3.87 -16.90
C LYS A 18 28.03 4.89 -16.66
N GLU A 19 27.11 4.59 -15.75
CA GLU A 19 26.52 5.55 -14.81
C GLU A 19 26.16 4.78 -13.53
N ASP A 20 27.01 4.90 -12.51
CA ASP A 20 26.80 4.34 -11.17
C ASP A 20 25.53 4.93 -10.52
N GLU A 21 24.39 4.26 -10.69
CA GLU A 21 23.29 4.40 -9.73
C GLU A 21 23.43 3.33 -8.65
N PRO A 22 23.69 3.70 -7.38
CA PRO A 22 23.74 2.72 -6.31
C PRO A 22 22.35 2.11 -6.13
N PHE A 23 22.26 0.79 -6.27
CA PHE A 23 21.09 0.00 -5.89
C PHE A 23 20.67 0.38 -4.47
N ARG A 24 19.52 1.05 -4.33
CA ARG A 24 18.94 1.37 -3.03
C ARG A 24 18.25 0.12 -2.48
N SER A 25 18.83 -0.45 -1.43
CA SER A 25 18.20 -1.52 -0.66
C SER A 25 16.93 -0.97 0.01
N TYR A 26 15.79 -1.63 -0.17
CA TYR A 26 14.50 -1.26 0.44
C TYR A 26 14.46 -1.45 1.97
N THR A 27 15.57 -1.85 2.58
CA THR A 27 15.70 -2.08 4.03
C THR A 27 16.50 -1.00 4.74
N ASP A 28 16.88 0.10 4.08
CA ASP A 28 17.61 1.21 4.71
C ASP A 28 16.62 2.22 5.33
N PRO A 29 16.56 2.36 6.67
CA PRO A 29 15.66 3.26 7.35
C PRO A 29 16.32 4.61 7.67
N GLU A 30 17.19 5.16 6.80
CA GLU A 30 17.82 6.46 7.05
C GLU A 30 17.61 7.46 5.91
N LYS A 31 16.35 7.89 5.76
CA LYS A 31 15.99 9.29 5.43
C LYS A 31 14.46 9.42 5.52
N GLY A 32 14.00 9.60 6.75
CA GLY A 32 12.66 10.08 7.06
C GLY A 32 12.47 11.50 6.55
N ASN A 33 12.13 11.63 5.27
CA ASN A 33 11.32 12.72 4.76
C ASN A 33 10.08 12.11 4.08
N ALA A 34 9.48 11.15 4.78
CA ALA A 34 8.06 10.91 4.60
C ALA A 34 7.36 12.12 5.20
N SER A 35 6.61 12.86 4.39
CA SER A 35 5.46 13.59 4.89
C SER A 35 4.80 12.72 5.97
N PRO A 36 4.50 13.27 7.16
CA PRO A 36 3.94 12.45 8.22
C PRO A 36 2.80 11.65 7.60
N PRO A 37 2.71 10.32 7.80
CA PRO A 37 1.43 9.67 7.64
C PRO A 37 0.51 10.55 8.48
N LEU A 38 -0.51 11.16 7.84
CA LEU A 38 -1.50 11.93 8.57
C LEU A 38 -1.81 11.06 9.78
N PRO A 39 -1.51 11.53 11.01
CA PRO A 39 -1.79 10.72 12.18
C PRO A 39 -3.23 10.34 11.99
N PHE A 40 -3.50 9.03 12.01
CA PHE A 40 -4.84 8.47 12.00
C PHE A 40 -5.64 9.40 12.90
N ALA A 41 -6.45 10.27 12.29
CA ALA A 41 -6.87 11.48 12.98
C ALA A 41 -7.59 10.97 14.20
N ALA A 42 -7.02 11.20 15.39
CA ALA A 42 -7.72 10.88 16.61
C ALA A 42 -9.07 11.60 16.47
N PRO A 43 -10.19 10.90 16.61
CA PRO A 43 -11.50 11.49 16.31
C PRO A 43 -11.62 12.75 17.17
N THR A 44 -11.50 13.91 16.52
CA THR A 44 -11.51 15.23 17.18
C THR A 44 -12.94 15.80 17.19
N GLY A 45 -13.91 14.96 16.87
CA GLY A 45 -15.34 15.15 17.04
C GLY A 45 -15.95 13.80 17.42
N ASP A 46 -17.24 13.78 17.70
CA ASP A 46 -18.04 12.60 18.09
C ASP A 46 -18.17 11.61 16.91
N GLU A 47 -17.05 11.18 16.34
CA GLU A 47 -16.98 10.26 15.21
C GLU A 47 -17.10 8.83 15.72
N THR A 48 -18.21 8.20 15.38
CA THR A 48 -18.47 6.80 15.72
C THR A 48 -18.07 5.92 14.54
N THR A 49 -17.17 4.96 14.79
CA THR A 49 -16.77 3.96 13.81
C THR A 49 -17.55 2.66 14.02
N GLN A 50 -18.16 2.13 12.96
CA GLN A 50 -18.89 0.86 12.98
C GLN A 50 -18.36 -0.08 11.90
N THR A 51 -17.89 -1.27 12.29
CA THR A 51 -17.51 -2.32 11.34
C THR A 51 -18.75 -3.01 10.78
N LEU A 52 -18.94 -2.96 9.47
CA LEU A 52 -20.04 -3.64 8.78
C LEU A 52 -19.68 -5.05 8.32
N HIS A 53 -18.41 -5.24 7.94
CA HIS A 53 -17.95 -6.50 7.38
C HIS A 53 -16.50 -6.75 7.78
N ASP A 54 -16.22 -7.95 8.26
CA ASP A 54 -14.91 -8.40 8.71
C ASP A 54 -14.84 -9.93 8.54
N GLU A 55 -14.53 -10.38 7.32
CA GLU A 55 -14.35 -11.80 7.01
C GLU A 55 -12.90 -12.11 6.63
N PRO A 56 -12.38 -13.29 7.03
CA PRO A 56 -11.02 -13.69 6.69
C PRO A 56 -10.87 -13.89 5.18
N GLY A 57 -9.95 -13.14 4.56
CA GLY A 57 -9.73 -13.15 3.11
C GLY A 57 -10.70 -12.27 2.32
N GLY A 58 -11.59 -11.53 3.00
CA GLY A 58 -12.49 -10.54 2.39
C GLY A 58 -12.08 -9.10 2.72
N PRO A 59 -12.69 -8.12 2.04
CA PRO A 59 -12.43 -6.71 2.33
C PRO A 59 -13.08 -6.28 3.64
N LYS A 60 -12.33 -5.71 4.58
CA LYS A 60 -12.91 -5.18 5.83
C LYS A 60 -13.59 -3.83 5.55
N VAL A 61 -14.83 -3.67 5.96
CA VAL A 61 -15.64 -2.45 5.73
C VAL A 61 -15.99 -1.78 7.05
N GLU A 62 -15.65 -0.50 7.16
CA GLU A 62 -15.93 0.36 8.31
C GLU A 62 -16.71 1.60 7.86
N LEU A 63 -17.75 1.94 8.63
CA LEU A 63 -18.49 3.19 8.50
C LEU A 63 -17.99 4.17 9.54
N ILE A 64 -17.83 5.42 9.13
CA ILE A 64 -17.56 6.54 10.03
C ILE A 64 -18.77 7.46 9.96
N SER A 65 -19.35 7.71 11.13
CA SER A 65 -20.50 8.60 11.30
C SER A 65 -20.10 9.77 12.20
N SER A 66 -20.50 10.99 11.83
CA SER A 66 -20.43 12.19 12.68
C SER A 66 -21.83 12.80 12.76
N ASP A 67 -22.22 13.29 13.94
CA ASP A 67 -23.52 13.96 14.13
C ASP A 67 -24.72 13.14 13.62
N ASN A 68 -24.68 11.82 13.86
CA ASN A 68 -25.71 10.87 13.43
C ASN A 68 -25.90 10.78 11.89
N ARG A 69 -24.88 11.17 11.12
CA ARG A 69 -24.82 11.05 9.65
C ARG A 69 -23.56 10.31 9.23
N ILE A 70 -23.67 9.50 8.17
CA ILE A 70 -22.52 8.79 7.61
C ILE A 70 -21.68 9.79 6.83
N THR A 71 -20.44 10.04 7.26
CA THR A 71 -19.54 10.99 6.61
C THR A 71 -18.52 10.29 5.71
N ARG A 72 -18.14 9.06 6.07
CA ARG A 72 -17.14 8.30 5.32
C ARG A 72 -17.37 6.79 5.40
N ILE A 73 -17.01 6.09 4.33
CA ILE A 73 -16.90 4.63 4.29
C ILE A 73 -15.44 4.27 4.00
N VAL A 74 -14.86 3.41 4.84
CA VAL A 74 -13.49 2.92 4.72
C VAL A 74 -13.52 1.44 4.36
N ILE A 75 -12.86 1.08 3.27
CA ILE A 75 -12.77 -0.32 2.82
C ILE A 75 -11.29 -0.70 2.76
N HIS A 76 -10.90 -1.69 3.56
CA HIS A 76 -9.58 -2.30 3.54
C HIS A 76 -9.61 -3.50 2.61
N LEU A 77 -8.80 -3.45 1.55
CA LEU A 77 -8.66 -4.54 0.59
C LEU A 77 -7.55 -5.50 1.03
N GLU A 78 -7.63 -6.75 0.58
CA GLU A 78 -6.63 -7.81 0.81
C GLU A 78 -5.21 -7.47 0.33
N ASN A 79 -5.09 -6.56 -0.64
CA ASN A 79 -3.81 -6.07 -1.17
C ASN A 79 -3.18 -4.94 -0.35
N GLY A 80 -3.74 -4.63 0.83
CA GLY A 80 -3.29 -3.56 1.72
C GLY A 80 -3.69 -2.15 1.27
N LYS A 81 -4.45 -2.02 0.18
CA LYS A 81 -5.01 -0.73 -0.23
C LYS A 81 -6.24 -0.39 0.60
N VAL A 82 -6.44 0.91 0.82
CA VAL A 82 -7.59 1.43 1.54
C VAL A 82 -8.36 2.39 0.64
N LEU A 83 -9.65 2.12 0.44
CA LEU A 83 -10.58 3.04 -0.21
C LEU A 83 -11.25 3.91 0.86
N ASN A 84 -11.16 5.23 0.69
CA ASN A 84 -11.85 6.20 1.51
C ASN A 84 -12.91 6.89 0.66
N LEU A 85 -14.19 6.57 0.92
CA LEU A 85 -15.33 7.15 0.23
C LEU A 85 -15.91 8.26 1.10
N HIS A 86 -15.85 9.50 0.63
CA HIS A 86 -16.52 10.63 1.28
C HIS A 86 -17.96 10.70 0.81
N CYS A 87 -18.89 10.80 1.76
CA CYS A 87 -20.31 10.95 1.47
C CYS A 87 -20.68 12.44 1.54
N GLU A 88 -21.01 13.02 0.39
CA GLU A 88 -21.62 14.35 0.29
C GLU A 88 -23.12 14.17 -0.04
N TYR A 89 -23.99 14.93 0.63
CA TYR A 89 -25.45 14.84 0.55
C TYR A 89 -26.08 16.13 0.02
#